data_AF-A0A9E1J8U3-F1
#
_entry.id   AF-A0A9E1J8U3-F1
#
_cell.length_a   1.000
_cell.length_b   1.000
_cell.length_c   1.000
_cell.angle_alpha   90.00
_cell.angle_beta   90.00
_cell.angle_gamma   90.00
#
_symmetry.space_group_name_H-M   'P 1'
#
loop_
_entity.id
_entity.type
_entity.pdbx_description
1 polymer ?
#
loop_
_entity_poly.entity_id
_entity_poly.type
_entity_poly.pdbx_seq_one_letter_code
_entity_poly.pdbx_strand_id
1 'polypeptide(L)'
;GFALDAPLNILLAMAVYAVIRRAEGLPLCHPGGGGYVTEAIDTRLIARCLDWATEAEGARDEIFNITNGDNITFPGLWPTLARHFGMQMGEPEPQRLQDIMPTKAHVWEQIAKQHSLRDIPYDKLVGPSWQFADFNFAAGKNPAPVVVSTIKLRQAGFQDCIDTEDMLIELLVQYQDEGILPR
;
A
#
# COMPACT_ATOMS: atom_id res chain seq x y z
N GLY A 1 -0.72 -0.53 -7.89
CA GLY A 1 -0.31 0.38 -8.98
C GLY A 1 -0.47 1.83 -8.56
N PHE A 2 0.06 2.75 -9.35
CA PHE A 2 -0.10 4.20 -9.14
C PHE A 2 -1.51 4.65 -9.55
N ALA A 3 -2.20 5.38 -8.66
CA ALA A 3 -3.50 5.98 -8.95
C ALA A 3 -3.81 7.14 -8.00
N LEU A 4 -4.36 8.22 -8.55
CA LEU A 4 -4.95 9.33 -7.80
C LEU A 4 -6.47 9.16 -7.73
N ASP A 5 -7.08 9.60 -6.62
CA ASP A 5 -8.54 9.51 -6.39
C ASP A 5 -9.10 8.08 -6.52
N ALA A 6 -8.24 7.07 -6.31
CA ALA A 6 -8.65 5.68 -6.31
C ALA A 6 -9.16 5.32 -4.91
N PRO A 7 -10.45 4.93 -4.76
CA PRO A 7 -10.89 4.33 -3.51
C PRO A 7 -10.04 3.07 -3.27
N LEU A 8 -9.66 2.84 -2.01
CA LEU A 8 -8.89 1.65 -1.57
C LEU A 8 -7.37 1.70 -1.88
N ASN A 9 -6.76 2.87 -1.95
CA ASN A 9 -5.31 3.01 -2.09
C ASN A 9 -4.60 2.96 -0.72
N ILE A 10 -4.30 1.74 -0.26
CA ILE A 10 -3.63 1.53 1.03
C ILE A 10 -2.20 2.08 1.09
N LEU A 11 -1.47 2.02 -0.03
CA LEU A 11 -0.09 2.50 -0.10
C LEU A 11 -0.04 4.01 0.17
N LEU A 12 -0.92 4.77 -0.48
CA LEU A 12 -0.95 6.22 -0.28
C LEU A 12 -1.41 6.58 1.15
N ALA A 13 -2.33 5.83 1.74
CA ALA A 13 -2.70 5.99 3.14
C ALA A 13 -1.51 5.76 4.09
N MET A 14 -0.72 4.69 3.88
CA MET A 14 0.52 4.42 4.64
C MET A 14 1.52 5.56 4.51
N ALA A 15 1.75 6.02 3.27
CA ALA A 15 2.72 7.06 2.97
C ALA A 15 2.33 8.42 3.60
N VAL A 16 1.08 8.84 3.43
CA VAL A 16 0.58 10.12 3.99
C VAL A 16 0.61 10.09 5.52
N TYR A 17 0.25 8.96 6.14
CA TYR A 17 0.39 8.78 7.59
C TYR A 17 1.85 8.93 8.04
N ALA A 18 2.79 8.28 7.36
CA ALA A 18 4.21 8.38 7.70
C ALA A 18 4.75 9.81 7.54
N VAL A 19 4.42 10.47 6.43
CA VAL A 19 4.83 11.85 6.16
C VAL A 19 4.29 12.83 7.19
N ILE A 20 3.02 12.70 7.59
CA ILE A 20 2.43 13.55 8.64
C ILE A 20 3.13 13.31 9.97
N ARG A 21 3.34 12.04 10.37
CA ARG A 21 4.06 11.73 11.61
C ARG A 21 5.48 12.30 11.61
N ARG A 22 6.19 12.22 10.48
CA ARG A 22 7.52 12.80 10.32
C ARG A 22 7.50 14.32 10.52
N ALA A 23 6.52 15.01 9.92
CA ALA A 23 6.37 16.46 10.09
C ALA A 23 6.03 16.86 11.53
N GLU A 24 5.32 16.01 12.27
CA GLU A 24 5.02 16.20 13.69
C GLU A 24 6.16 15.80 14.63
N GLY A 25 7.28 15.30 14.10
CA GLY A 25 8.43 14.83 14.89
C GLY A 25 8.15 13.54 15.66
N LEU A 26 7.13 12.78 15.26
CA LEU A 26 6.72 11.53 15.89
C LEU A 26 7.40 10.32 15.23
N PRO A 27 7.68 9.24 15.99
CA PRO A 27 8.14 8.00 15.41
C PRO A 27 7.03 7.33 14.57
N LEU A 28 7.45 6.46 13.64
CA LEU A 28 6.53 5.69 12.82
C LEU A 28 6.00 4.49 13.61
N CYS A 29 4.86 4.68 14.27
CA CYS A 29 4.15 3.61 14.98
C CYS A 29 3.15 2.92 14.05
N HIS A 30 3.02 1.59 14.11
CA HIS A 30 1.97 0.88 13.40
C HIS A 30 0.60 1.19 14.05
N PRO A 31 -0.40 1.70 13.31
CA PRO A 31 -1.69 2.13 13.87
C PRO A 31 -2.68 0.97 14.10
N GLY A 32 -2.32 -0.26 13.71
CA GLY A 32 -3.21 -1.43 13.78
C GLY A 32 -2.99 -2.39 14.95
N GLY A 33 -3.86 -3.40 15.06
CA GLY A 33 -4.02 -4.25 16.24
C GLY A 33 -3.52 -5.69 16.13
N GLY A 34 -3.04 -6.15 14.97
CA GLY A 34 -2.48 -7.49 14.79
C GLY A 34 -1.90 -7.73 13.40
N GLY A 35 -0.85 -8.55 13.31
CA GLY A 35 -0.28 -8.97 12.03
C GLY A 35 -0.95 -10.27 11.56
N TYR A 36 -1.66 -10.21 10.43
CA TYR A 36 -2.12 -11.39 9.72
C TYR A 36 -1.35 -11.51 8.40
N VAL A 37 -1.22 -12.73 7.91
CA VAL A 37 -0.61 -13.00 6.61
C VAL A 37 -1.60 -12.66 5.51
N THR A 38 -1.15 -11.88 4.54
CA THR A 38 -1.90 -11.50 3.35
C THR A 38 -0.96 -11.41 2.15
N GLU A 39 -1.52 -11.20 0.97
CA GLU A 39 -0.78 -11.02 -0.27
C GLU A 39 -1.06 -9.63 -0.86
N ALA A 40 -0.17 -9.20 -1.76
CA ALA A 40 -0.39 -8.04 -2.61
C ALA A 40 -0.38 -8.45 -4.09
N ILE A 41 -0.86 -7.56 -4.95
CA ILE A 41 -0.79 -7.73 -6.40
C ILE A 41 -0.44 -6.42 -7.09
N ASP A 42 0.63 -6.45 -7.87
CA ASP A 42 1.02 -5.38 -8.77
C ASP A 42 0.17 -5.43 -10.05
N THR A 43 -0.34 -4.26 -10.45
CA THR A 43 -1.07 -4.08 -11.70
C THR A 43 -0.25 -4.44 -12.95
N ARG A 44 1.08 -4.27 -12.90
CA ARG A 44 2.01 -4.68 -13.96
C ARG A 44 2.03 -6.20 -14.10
N LEU A 45 1.96 -6.95 -13.00
CA LEU A 45 1.92 -8.41 -13.03
C LEU A 45 0.58 -8.90 -13.59
N ILE A 46 -0.53 -8.24 -13.25
CA ILE A 46 -1.85 -8.48 -13.89
C ILE A 46 -1.75 -8.26 -15.40
N ALA A 47 -1.17 -7.13 -15.84
CA ALA A 47 -1.01 -6.85 -17.26
C ALA A 47 -0.19 -7.92 -18.00
N ARG A 48 0.95 -8.36 -17.41
CA ARG A 48 1.76 -9.44 -17.97
C ARG A 48 1.01 -10.77 -18.04
N CYS A 49 0.20 -11.09 -17.02
CA CYS A 49 -0.62 -12.30 -17.03
C CYS A 49 -1.72 -12.24 -18.09
N LEU A 50 -2.36 -11.09 -18.29
CA LEU A 50 -3.37 -10.91 -19.33
C LEU A 50 -2.75 -11.06 -20.72
N ASP A 51 -1.58 -10.46 -20.95
CA ASP A 51 -0.83 -10.58 -22.20
C ASP A 51 -0.46 -12.04 -22.49
N TRP A 52 0.15 -12.73 -21.51
CA TRP A 52 0.46 -14.16 -21.59
C TRP A 52 -0.78 -15.02 -21.92
N ALA A 53 -1.92 -14.73 -21.30
CA ALA A 53 -3.15 -15.50 -21.50
C ALA A 53 -3.71 -15.39 -22.94
N THR A 54 -3.30 -14.37 -23.71
CA THR A 54 -3.73 -14.25 -25.12
C THR A 54 -3.10 -15.30 -26.02
N GLU A 55 -1.91 -15.79 -25.68
CA GLU A 55 -1.13 -16.74 -26.49
C GLU A 55 -1.13 -18.16 -25.91
N ALA A 56 -1.33 -18.30 -24.59
CA ALA A 56 -1.27 -19.58 -23.91
C ALA A 56 -2.52 -20.45 -24.16
N GLU A 57 -2.38 -21.57 -24.88
CA GLU A 57 -3.48 -22.52 -25.08
C GLU A 57 -4.08 -23.02 -23.76
N GLY A 58 -3.23 -23.25 -22.75
CA GLY A 58 -3.63 -23.69 -21.41
C GLY A 58 -4.33 -22.62 -20.57
N ALA A 59 -4.50 -21.40 -21.08
CA ALA A 59 -5.25 -20.34 -20.41
C ALA A 59 -6.69 -20.19 -20.91
N ARG A 60 -7.07 -20.86 -22.02
CA ARG A 60 -8.41 -20.77 -22.60
C ARG A 60 -9.45 -21.39 -21.69
N ASP A 61 -10.55 -20.67 -21.48
CA ASP A 61 -11.68 -21.09 -20.63
C ASP A 61 -11.28 -21.42 -19.17
N GLU A 62 -10.16 -20.87 -18.70
CA GLU A 62 -9.65 -21.11 -17.35
C GLU A 62 -9.81 -19.89 -16.43
N ILE A 63 -10.03 -20.17 -15.15
CA ILE A 63 -10.01 -19.17 -14.07
C ILE A 63 -8.74 -19.35 -13.24
N PHE A 64 -7.99 -18.27 -13.03
CA PHE A 64 -6.76 -18.24 -12.26
C PHE A 64 -6.80 -17.17 -11.16
N ASN A 65 -6.15 -17.48 -10.03
CA ASN A 65 -5.77 -16.44 -9.06
C ASN A 65 -4.38 -15.91 -9.44
N ILE A 66 -4.15 -14.63 -9.14
CA ILE A 66 -2.85 -13.99 -9.33
C ILE A 66 -2.52 -13.12 -8.11
N THR A 67 -1.30 -13.28 -7.60
CA THR A 67 -0.68 -12.48 -6.54
C THR A 67 0.78 -12.25 -6.91
N ASN A 68 1.46 -11.36 -6.20
CA ASN A 68 2.88 -11.03 -6.41
C ASN A 68 3.81 -12.25 -6.32
N GLY A 69 3.40 -13.29 -5.61
CA GLY A 69 4.15 -14.54 -5.45
C GLY A 69 4.88 -14.64 -4.11
N ASP A 70 4.80 -13.62 -3.28
CA ASP A 70 5.22 -13.57 -1.89
C ASP A 70 4.04 -13.28 -0.94
N ASN A 71 4.30 -13.38 0.36
CA ASN A 71 3.33 -13.12 1.41
C ASN A 71 3.88 -12.02 2.33
N ILE A 72 2.99 -11.19 2.86
CA ILE A 72 3.34 -10.08 3.74
C ILE A 72 2.52 -10.11 5.03
N THR A 73 2.97 -9.33 6.00
CA THR A 73 2.10 -8.77 7.04
C THR A 73 2.23 -7.25 6.95
N PHE A 74 1.16 -6.48 7.20
CA PHE A 74 1.26 -5.03 7.22
C PHE A 74 2.30 -4.51 8.22
N PRO A 75 2.38 -5.03 9.46
CA PRO A 75 3.48 -4.70 10.37
C PRO A 75 4.87 -5.03 9.80
N GLY A 76 5.00 -6.09 9.00
CA GLY A 76 6.23 -6.47 8.32
C GLY A 76 6.71 -5.46 7.27
N LEU A 77 5.80 -4.69 6.66
CA LEU A 77 6.16 -3.62 5.71
C LEU A 77 6.58 -2.31 6.39
N TRP A 78 6.29 -2.14 7.68
CA TRP A 78 6.56 -0.90 8.41
C TRP A 78 8.04 -0.53 8.49
N PRO A 79 8.98 -1.47 8.75
CA PRO A 79 10.41 -1.20 8.70
C PRO A 79 10.89 -0.68 7.34
N THR A 80 10.29 -1.15 6.25
CA THR A 80 10.61 -0.69 4.89
C THR A 80 10.09 0.72 4.65
N LEU A 81 8.87 1.02 5.12
CA LEU A 81 8.32 2.39 5.12
C LEU A 81 9.17 3.36 5.96
N ALA A 82 9.59 2.95 7.15
CA ALA A 82 10.44 3.75 8.04
C ALA A 82 11.79 4.07 7.39
N ARG A 83 12.42 3.07 6.77
CA ARG A 83 13.70 3.24 6.07
C ARG A 83 13.57 4.19 4.89
N HIS A 84 12.50 4.05 4.11
CA HIS A 84 12.23 4.91 2.95
C HIS A 84 12.09 6.39 3.35
N PHE A 85 11.32 6.68 4.41
CA PHE A 85 11.11 8.06 4.88
C PHE A 85 12.14 8.56 5.91
N GLY A 86 13.16 7.75 6.22
CA GLY A 86 14.20 8.10 7.20
C GLY A 86 13.66 8.31 8.63
N MET A 87 12.67 7.52 9.03
CA MET A 87 12.00 7.62 10.33
C MET A 87 12.49 6.57 11.32
N GLN A 88 12.45 6.92 12.61
CA GLN A 88 12.58 5.93 13.68
C GLN A 88 11.28 5.14 13.84
N MET A 89 11.40 3.84 14.06
CA MET A 89 10.27 2.99 14.43
C MET A 89 9.83 3.30 15.86
N GLY A 90 8.52 3.37 16.07
CA GLY A 90 7.92 3.44 17.41
C GLY A 90 7.19 2.15 17.76
N GLU A 91 6.86 1.99 19.04
CA GLU A 91 5.98 0.90 19.49
C GLU A 91 4.61 0.99 18.81
N PRO A 92 3.94 -0.15 18.51
CA PRO A 92 2.59 -0.14 17.95
C PRO A 92 1.64 0.74 18.76
N GLU A 93 0.86 1.57 18.07
CA GLU A 93 -0.04 2.54 18.68
C GLU A 93 -1.43 2.39 18.05
N PRO A 94 -2.22 1.39 18.50
CA PRO A 94 -3.50 1.06 17.88
C PRO A 94 -4.48 2.23 17.88
N GLN A 95 -4.88 2.68 16.69
CA GLN A 95 -5.80 3.79 16.49
C GLN A 95 -6.51 3.65 15.13
N ARG A 96 -7.69 4.25 15.02
CA ARG A 96 -8.44 4.27 13.76
C ARG A 96 -8.03 5.48 12.93
N LEU A 97 -7.32 5.23 11.83
CA LEU A 97 -6.87 6.28 10.92
C LEU A 97 -8.03 7.09 10.35
N GLN A 98 -9.19 6.48 10.12
CA GLN A 98 -10.37 7.20 9.64
C GLN A 98 -10.88 8.27 10.61
N ASP A 99 -10.60 8.12 11.91
CA ASP A 99 -11.04 9.05 12.95
C ASP A 99 -9.99 10.17 13.13
N ILE A 100 -8.69 9.84 13.07
CA ILE A 100 -7.62 10.78 13.37
C ILE A 100 -7.11 11.57 12.16
N MET A 101 -6.97 10.94 10.99
CA MET A 101 -6.31 11.55 9.84
C MET A 101 -7.07 12.71 9.21
N PRO A 102 -8.42 12.77 9.21
CA PRO A 102 -9.14 13.95 8.75
C PRO A 102 -8.79 15.23 9.53
N THR A 103 -8.45 15.11 10.82
CA THR A 103 -8.06 16.26 11.66
C THR A 103 -6.69 16.85 11.29
N LYS A 104 -5.90 16.12 10.50
CA LYS A 104 -4.52 16.46 10.11
C LYS A 104 -4.41 17.16 8.75
N ALA A 105 -5.53 17.52 8.13
CA ALA A 105 -5.55 18.21 6.83
C ALA A 105 -4.64 19.46 6.80
N HIS A 106 -4.70 20.27 7.86
CA HIS A 106 -3.88 21.47 8.00
C HIS A 106 -2.37 21.19 8.02
N VAL A 107 -1.94 20.05 8.59
CA VAL A 107 -0.53 19.63 8.59
C VAL A 107 -0.11 19.26 7.16
N TRP A 108 -0.95 18.51 6.45
CA TRP A 108 -0.67 18.15 5.06
C TRP A 108 -0.58 19.38 4.15
N GLU A 109 -1.47 20.35 4.29
CA GLU A 109 -1.44 21.59 3.51
C GLU A 109 -0.14 22.38 3.71
N GLN A 110 0.42 22.37 4.93
CA GLN A 110 1.72 22.98 5.21
C GLN A 110 2.85 22.22 4.52
N ILE A 111 2.84 20.89 4.60
CA ILE A 111 3.82 20.03 3.91
C ILE A 111 3.76 20.24 2.40
N ALA A 112 2.56 20.24 1.83
CA ALA A 112 2.34 20.43 0.40
C ALA A 112 2.90 21.78 -0.08
N LYS A 113 2.68 22.85 0.69
CA LYS A 113 3.26 24.18 0.39
C LYS A 113 4.78 24.20 0.52
N GLN A 114 5.33 23.64 1.59
CA GLN A 114 6.78 23.61 1.85
C GLN A 114 7.55 22.83 0.77
N HIS A 115 6.99 21.72 0.31
CA HIS A 115 7.61 20.84 -0.68
C HIS A 115 7.15 21.12 -2.12
N SER A 116 6.34 22.17 -2.35
CA SER A 116 5.78 22.51 -3.66
C SER A 116 5.10 21.31 -4.35
N LEU A 117 4.33 20.55 -3.58
CA LEU A 117 3.56 19.40 -4.07
C LEU A 117 2.41 19.88 -4.96
N ARG A 118 1.88 18.96 -5.78
CA ARG A 118 0.69 19.21 -6.58
C ARG A 118 -0.47 19.61 -5.68
N ASP A 119 -1.26 20.58 -6.16
CA ASP A 119 -2.43 21.10 -5.45
C ASP A 119 -3.59 20.09 -5.53
N ILE A 120 -3.55 19.11 -4.62
CA ILE A 120 -4.54 18.05 -4.47
C ILE A 120 -5.27 18.29 -3.14
N PRO A 121 -6.60 18.49 -3.15
CA PRO A 121 -7.39 18.56 -1.93
C PRO A 121 -7.16 17.34 -1.05
N TYR A 122 -6.93 17.54 0.26
CA TYR A 122 -6.55 16.47 1.18
C TYR A 122 -7.59 15.34 1.25
N ASP A 123 -8.88 15.68 1.14
CA ASP A 123 -9.99 14.73 1.06
C ASP A 123 -9.96 13.87 -0.21
N LYS A 124 -9.33 14.34 -1.30
CA LYS A 124 -9.12 13.57 -2.54
C LYS A 124 -7.77 12.86 -2.61
N LEU A 125 -6.82 13.26 -1.77
CA LEU A 125 -5.50 12.63 -1.73
C LEU A 125 -5.62 11.19 -1.25
N VAL A 126 -6.26 10.97 -0.10
CA VAL A 126 -6.44 9.62 0.48
C VAL A 126 -7.90 9.17 0.42
N GLY A 127 -8.86 10.09 0.52
CA GLY A 127 -10.29 9.82 0.41
C GLY A 127 -10.77 8.68 1.32
N PRO A 128 -11.59 7.75 0.81
CA PRO A 128 -12.11 6.63 1.61
C PRO A 128 -11.05 5.55 1.91
N SER A 129 -9.79 5.77 1.55
CA SER A 129 -8.72 4.80 1.78
C SER A 129 -8.34 4.69 3.26
N TRP A 130 -8.74 5.63 4.13
CA TRP A 130 -8.54 5.50 5.58
C TRP A 130 -9.34 4.35 6.19
N GLN A 131 -10.59 4.17 5.79
CA GLN A 131 -11.42 3.04 6.22
C GLN A 131 -10.83 1.72 5.72
N PHE A 132 -10.29 1.72 4.50
CA PHE A 132 -9.63 0.56 3.94
C PHE A 132 -8.31 0.24 4.66
N ALA A 133 -7.53 1.24 5.02
CA ALA A 133 -6.32 1.09 5.83
C ALA A 133 -6.67 0.51 7.21
N ASP A 134 -7.69 1.02 7.89
CA ASP A 134 -8.14 0.49 9.18
C ASP A 134 -8.59 -0.99 9.09
N PHE A 135 -9.27 -1.36 8.00
CA PHE A 135 -9.65 -2.75 7.73
C PHE A 135 -8.42 -3.64 7.59
N ASN A 136 -7.44 -3.21 6.78
CA ASN A 136 -6.23 -3.97 6.49
C ASN A 136 -5.21 -3.99 7.64
N PHE A 137 -5.17 -2.97 8.49
CA PHE A 137 -4.29 -2.96 9.66
C PHE A 137 -4.90 -3.71 10.86
N ALA A 138 -6.11 -4.25 10.68
CA ALA A 138 -6.82 -5.01 11.70
C ALA A 138 -6.85 -4.26 13.04
N ALA A 139 -7.13 -2.96 13.02
CA ALA A 139 -7.16 -2.14 14.23
C ALA A 139 -8.14 -2.74 15.26
N GLY A 140 -7.59 -3.29 16.35
CA GLY A 140 -8.36 -3.99 17.39
C GLY A 140 -8.94 -5.36 17.00
N LYS A 141 -8.45 -6.01 15.93
CA LYS A 141 -8.94 -7.30 15.44
C LYS A 141 -7.79 -8.27 15.15
N ASN A 142 -8.11 -9.57 15.15
CA ASN A 142 -7.23 -10.66 14.71
C ASN A 142 -7.92 -11.44 13.58
N PRO A 143 -7.89 -10.95 12.33
CA PRO A 143 -8.49 -11.66 11.21
C PRO A 143 -7.72 -12.92 10.86
N ALA A 144 -8.40 -13.87 10.22
CA ALA A 144 -7.73 -15.00 9.61
C ALA A 144 -6.84 -14.54 8.44
N PRO A 145 -5.77 -15.29 8.10
CA PRO A 145 -5.01 -15.04 6.89
C PRO A 145 -5.89 -15.00 5.65
N VAL A 146 -5.60 -14.08 4.74
CA VAL A 146 -6.30 -13.94 3.45
C VAL A 146 -5.29 -14.20 2.35
N VAL A 147 -5.30 -15.43 1.83
CA VAL A 147 -4.38 -15.87 0.78
C VAL A 147 -5.09 -16.71 -0.26
N VAL A 148 -4.62 -16.66 -1.51
CA VAL A 148 -5.15 -17.44 -2.63
C VAL A 148 -4.05 -18.26 -3.29
N SER A 149 -4.39 -19.45 -3.81
CA SER A 149 -3.39 -20.29 -4.48
C SER A 149 -3.15 -19.84 -5.92
N THR A 150 -1.90 -19.51 -6.26
CA THR A 150 -1.44 -19.22 -7.63
C THR A 150 -0.84 -20.44 -8.33
N ILE A 151 -0.89 -21.62 -7.70
CA ILE A 151 -0.27 -22.84 -8.24
C ILE A 151 -0.82 -23.23 -9.61
N LYS A 152 -2.14 -23.11 -9.81
CA LYS A 152 -2.79 -23.42 -11.09
C LYS A 152 -2.23 -22.55 -12.22
N LEU A 153 -2.07 -21.25 -11.97
CA LEU A 153 -1.52 -20.30 -12.94
C LEU A 153 -0.05 -20.64 -13.28
N ARG A 154 0.75 -20.97 -12.27
CA ARG A 154 2.15 -21.38 -12.44
C ARG A 154 2.29 -22.67 -13.24
N GLN A 155 1.45 -23.66 -12.96
CA GLN A 155 1.41 -24.93 -13.70
C GLN A 155 0.95 -24.75 -15.14
N ALA A 156 0.09 -23.76 -15.42
CA ALA A 156 -0.33 -23.42 -16.77
C ALA A 156 0.77 -22.71 -17.60
N GLY A 157 1.83 -22.20 -16.94
CA GLY A 157 3.02 -21.66 -17.62
C GLY A 157 3.38 -20.22 -17.27
N PHE A 158 2.56 -19.51 -16.48
CA PHE A 158 2.88 -18.13 -16.05
C PHE A 158 3.65 -18.14 -14.74
N GLN A 159 4.94 -17.81 -14.78
CA GLN A 159 5.86 -17.94 -13.64
C GLN A 159 6.35 -16.61 -13.05
N ASP A 160 6.04 -15.49 -13.70
CA ASP A 160 6.42 -14.16 -13.25
C ASP A 160 6.00 -13.90 -11.80
N CYS A 161 6.83 -13.12 -11.11
CA CYS A 161 6.58 -12.63 -9.76
C CYS A 161 7.11 -11.19 -9.63
N ILE A 162 6.67 -10.52 -8.56
CA ILE A 162 7.17 -9.22 -8.13
C ILE A 162 7.38 -9.29 -6.62
N ASP A 163 8.52 -8.83 -6.13
CA ASP A 163 8.72 -8.65 -4.69
C ASP A 163 7.85 -7.48 -4.19
N THR A 164 7.07 -7.72 -3.15
CA THR A 164 6.10 -6.74 -2.65
C THR A 164 6.77 -5.54 -1.99
N GLU A 165 7.94 -5.71 -1.35
CA GLU A 165 8.68 -4.59 -0.78
C GLU A 165 9.34 -3.72 -1.87
N ASP A 166 9.93 -4.34 -2.90
CA ASP A 166 10.48 -3.62 -4.04
C ASP A 166 9.37 -2.83 -4.76
N MET A 167 8.23 -3.46 -5.03
CA MET A 167 7.04 -2.79 -5.58
C MET A 167 6.61 -1.59 -4.72
N LEU A 168 6.56 -1.77 -3.39
CA LEU A 168 6.17 -0.70 -2.48
C LEU A 168 7.11 0.51 -2.63
N ILE A 169 8.41 0.28 -2.64
CA ILE A 169 9.41 1.34 -2.80
C ILE A 169 9.30 2.01 -4.17
N GLU A 170 9.21 1.24 -5.26
CA GLU A 170 9.05 1.79 -6.61
C GLU A 170 7.83 2.71 -6.73
N LEU A 171 6.70 2.29 -6.16
CA LEU A 171 5.48 3.09 -6.17
C LEU A 171 5.60 4.34 -5.30
N LEU A 172 6.24 4.25 -4.12
CA LEU A 172 6.51 5.43 -3.28
C LEU A 172 7.37 6.46 -4.02
N VAL A 173 8.46 6.01 -4.66
CA VAL A 173 9.31 6.87 -5.49
C VAL A 173 8.51 7.50 -6.63
N GLN A 174 7.64 6.74 -7.29
CA GLN A 174 6.78 7.28 -8.34
C GLN A 174 5.85 8.39 -7.82
N TYR A 175 5.25 8.23 -6.64
CA TYR A 175 4.45 9.30 -6.03
C TYR A 175 5.28 10.54 -5.64
N GLN A 176 6.55 10.36 -5.26
CA GLN A 176 7.46 11.46 -4.99
C GLN A 176 7.85 12.20 -6.27
N ASP A 177 8.15 11.48 -7.35
CA ASP A 177 8.52 12.06 -8.64
C ASP A 177 7.35 12.79 -9.32
N GLU A 178 6.12 12.31 -9.11
CA GLU A 178 4.90 12.98 -9.54
C GLU A 178 4.49 14.16 -8.64
N GLY A 179 5.28 14.50 -7.62
CA GLY A 179 5.03 15.62 -6.71
C GLY A 179 3.77 15.44 -5.85
N ILE A 180 3.37 14.20 -5.58
CA ILE A 180 2.22 13.87 -4.72
C ILE A 180 2.68 13.64 -3.28
N LEU A 181 3.85 13.02 -3.10
CA LEU A 181 4.53 12.87 -1.82
C LEU A 181 5.79 13.74 -1.78
N PRO A 182 6.23 14.20 -0.60
CA PRO A 182 7.52 14.85 -0.46
C PRO A 182 8.67 13.85 -0.58
N ARG A 183 9.83 14.34 -1.08
CA ARG A 183 11.11 13.62 -1.06
C ARG A 183 11.73 13.58 0.35
#